data_AF-A0A656K4F3-F1
#
_entry.id   AF-A0A656K4F3-F1
#
_cell.length_a   1.000
_cell.length_b   1.000
_cell.length_c   1.000
_cell.angle_alpha   90.00
_cell.angle_beta   90.00
_cell.angle_gamma   90.00
#
_symmetry.space_group_name_H-M   'P 1'
#
loop_
_entity.id
_entity.type
_entity.pdbx_description
1 polymer ?
#
loop_
_entity_poly.entity_id
_entity_poly.type
_entity_poly.pdbx_seq_one_letter_code
_entity_poly.pdbx_strand_id
1 'polypeptide(L)'
;MSQAQSAHSGFTIKQRLMASTFAIIVAFVALSVFMIHTLKTSTENVDALYNRDFLATEAVNNIDGALTRVDINILRMIAIGNPEQTAGWKNENEAAFAKLDELTVQLGKNTAETLDVTLTQQLQRDYTKLRDGMRHQTSVIQTGDIAAAAAI
;
A
#
# COMPACT_ATOMS: atom_id res chain seq x y z
N MET A 1 -24.78 76.43 -38.65
CA MET A 1 -23.62 75.78 -37.98
C MET A 1 -23.94 75.66 -36.51
N SER A 2 -24.04 74.45 -35.97
CA SER A 2 -23.93 74.18 -34.53
C SER A 2 -23.47 72.73 -34.39
N GLN A 3 -22.23 72.54 -33.94
CA GLN A 3 -21.64 71.22 -33.75
C GLN A 3 -22.29 70.57 -32.53
N ALA A 4 -23.01 69.47 -32.74
CA ALA A 4 -23.35 68.55 -31.67
C ALA A 4 -22.07 67.82 -31.24
N GLN A 5 -21.44 68.29 -30.16
CA GLN A 5 -20.37 67.54 -29.51
C GLN A 5 -20.98 66.29 -28.87
N SER A 6 -20.66 65.14 -29.46
CA SER A 6 -20.94 63.83 -28.89
C SER A 6 -20.21 63.70 -27.55
N ALA A 7 -20.98 63.63 -26.45
CA ALA A 7 -20.44 63.26 -25.15
C ALA A 7 -19.93 61.82 -25.21
N HIS A 8 -18.62 61.65 -25.39
CA HIS A 8 -18.01 60.34 -25.18
C HIS A 8 -18.07 60.02 -23.68
N SER A 9 -19.00 59.15 -23.30
CA SER A 9 -18.98 58.43 -22.02
C SER A 9 -17.79 57.47 -21.96
N GLY A 10 -16.58 58.01 -21.98
CA GLY A 10 -15.34 57.28 -21.75
C GLY A 10 -15.04 57.22 -20.27
N PHE A 11 -14.64 56.04 -19.77
CA PHE A 11 -14.11 55.92 -18.42
C PHE A 11 -12.96 56.91 -18.19
N THR A 12 -13.00 57.62 -17.07
CA THR A 12 -11.88 58.47 -16.65
C THR A 12 -10.63 57.62 -16.41
N ILE A 13 -9.44 58.21 -16.56
CA ILE A 13 -8.15 57.51 -16.36
C ILE A 13 -8.11 56.80 -14.99
N LYS A 14 -8.64 57.44 -13.94
CA LYS A 14 -8.75 56.85 -12.60
C LYS A 14 -9.63 55.60 -12.57
N GLN A 15 -10.78 55.63 -13.23
CA GLN A 15 -11.68 54.46 -13.28
C GLN A 15 -11.10 53.32 -14.11
N ARG A 16 -10.38 53.62 -15.21
CA ARG A 16 -9.65 52.60 -15.98
C ARG A 16 -8.56 51.94 -15.14
N LEU A 17 -7.78 52.74 -14.42
CA LEU A 17 -6.76 52.23 -13.49
C LEU A 17 -7.37 51.36 -12.40
N MET A 18 -8.46 51.81 -11.75
CA MET A 18 -9.14 51.02 -10.72
C MET A 18 -9.71 49.71 -11.26
N ALA A 19 -10.32 49.72 -12.45
CA ALA A 19 -10.86 48.52 -13.09
C ALA A 19 -9.76 47.53 -13.48
N SER A 20 -8.65 48.01 -14.04
CA SER A 20 -7.49 47.18 -14.37
C SER A 20 -6.87 46.55 -13.12
N THR A 21 -6.66 47.34 -12.06
CA THR A 21 -6.13 46.83 -10.79
C THR A 21 -7.06 45.78 -10.18
N PHE A 22 -8.37 46.04 -10.18
CA PHE A 22 -9.35 45.07 -9.68
C PHE A 22 -9.35 43.77 -10.50
N ALA A 23 -9.32 43.87 -11.83
CA ALA A 23 -9.25 42.70 -12.71
C ALA A 23 -7.99 41.87 -12.48
N ILE A 24 -6.84 42.52 -12.28
CA ILE A 24 -5.58 41.85 -11.93
C ILE A 24 -5.73 41.12 -10.59
N ILE A 25 -6.26 41.77 -9.57
CA ILE A 25 -6.46 41.16 -8.24
C ILE A 25 -7.35 39.92 -8.36
N VAL A 26 -8.49 40.02 -9.06
CA VAL A 26 -9.41 38.88 -9.26
C VAL A 26 -8.73 37.74 -10.01
N ALA A 27 -7.97 38.03 -11.07
CA ALA A 27 -7.23 37.03 -11.82
C ALA A 27 -6.18 36.32 -10.95
N PHE A 28 -5.46 37.06 -10.11
CA PHE A 28 -4.51 36.48 -9.16
C PHE A 28 -5.19 35.60 -8.13
N VAL A 29 -6.30 36.04 -7.55
CA VAL A 29 -7.07 35.23 -6.58
C VAL A 29 -7.57 33.95 -7.23
N ALA A 30 -8.13 34.01 -8.44
CA ALA A 30 -8.59 32.83 -9.18
C ALA A 30 -7.43 31.87 -9.47
N LEU A 31 -6.27 32.39 -9.89
CA LEU A 31 -5.08 31.58 -10.14
C LEU A 31 -4.55 30.93 -8.86
N SER A 32 -4.54 31.65 -7.74
CA SER A 32 -4.12 31.11 -6.44
C SER A 32 -5.06 29.98 -5.98
N VAL A 33 -6.38 30.17 -6.10
CA VAL A 33 -7.36 29.12 -5.78
C VAL A 33 -7.16 27.90 -6.68
N PHE A 34 -7.00 28.11 -7.99
CA PHE A 34 -6.72 27.04 -8.94
C PHE A 34 -5.44 26.27 -8.61
N MET A 35 -4.35 26.98 -8.28
CA MET A 35 -3.07 26.39 -7.89
C MET A 35 -3.20 25.59 -6.59
N ILE A 36 -3.87 26.13 -5.56
CA ILE A 36 -4.11 25.43 -4.29
C ILE A 36 -4.94 24.16 -4.53
N HIS A 37 -5.99 24.24 -5.35
CA HIS A 37 -6.83 23.10 -5.67
C HIS A 37 -6.03 22.02 -6.42
N THR A 38 -5.26 22.42 -7.43
CA THR A 38 -4.42 21.50 -8.21
C THR A 38 -3.36 20.84 -7.34
N LEU A 39 -2.71 21.59 -6.44
CA LEU A 39 -1.73 21.06 -5.51
C LEU A 39 -2.36 20.05 -4.56
N LYS A 40 -3.51 20.38 -3.97
CA LYS A 40 -4.25 19.47 -3.08
C LYS A 40 -4.60 18.15 -3.78
N THR A 41 -5.19 18.23 -4.97
CA THR A 41 -5.55 17.04 -5.76
C THR A 41 -4.31 16.22 -6.15
N SER A 42 -3.21 16.88 -6.50
CA SER A 42 -1.95 16.19 -6.81
C SER A 42 -1.38 15.46 -5.60
N THR A 43 -1.42 16.06 -4.41
CA THR A 43 -0.97 15.42 -3.17
C THR A 43 -1.84 14.22 -2.82
N GLU A 44 -3.17 14.37 -2.87
CA GLU A 44 -4.11 13.28 -2.60
C GLU A 44 -3.92 12.09 -3.55
N ASN A 45 -3.67 12.35 -4.83
CA ASN A 45 -3.40 11.30 -5.83
C ASN A 45 -2.06 10.61 -5.60
N VAL A 46 -1.01 11.34 -5.23
CA VAL A 46 0.31 10.77 -4.92
C VAL A 46 0.24 9.92 -3.66
N ASP A 47 -0.42 10.39 -2.62
CA ASP A 47 -0.62 9.62 -1.39
C ASP A 47 -1.44 8.36 -1.65
N ALA A 48 -2.47 8.43 -2.51
CA ALA A 48 -3.25 7.25 -2.90
C ALA A 48 -2.43 6.23 -3.69
N LEU A 49 -1.62 6.68 -4.66
CA LEU A 49 -0.75 5.79 -5.44
C LEU A 49 0.34 5.16 -4.57
N TYR A 50 0.99 5.97 -3.72
CA TYR A 50 2.00 5.49 -2.80
C TYR A 50 1.42 4.46 -1.84
N ASN A 51 0.32 4.79 -1.15
CA ASN A 51 -0.28 3.88 -0.17
C ASN A 51 -0.84 2.61 -0.80
N ARG A 52 -1.39 2.68 -2.02
CA ARG A 52 -1.89 1.49 -2.72
C ARG A 52 -0.76 0.53 -3.07
N ASP A 53 0.23 0.99 -3.81
CA ASP A 53 1.20 0.09 -4.44
C ASP A 53 2.32 -0.28 -3.45
N PHE A 54 2.73 0.66 -2.58
CA PHE A 54 3.81 0.41 -1.63
C PHE A 54 3.39 -0.51 -0.47
N LEU A 55 2.27 -0.22 0.22
CA LEU A 55 1.87 -1.00 1.40
C LEU A 55 1.46 -2.43 1.05
N ALA A 56 0.86 -2.63 -0.13
CA ALA A 56 0.54 -3.96 -0.63
C ALA A 56 1.83 -4.74 -0.95
N THR A 57 2.78 -4.11 -1.65
CA THR A 57 4.07 -4.73 -1.98
C THR A 57 4.90 -5.03 -0.74
N GLU A 58 4.91 -4.13 0.24
CA GLU A 58 5.59 -4.31 1.51
C GLU A 58 5.00 -5.49 2.30
N ALA A 59 3.66 -5.59 2.37
CA ALA A 59 3.00 -6.71 3.02
C ALA A 59 3.35 -8.05 2.36
N VAL A 60 3.29 -8.13 1.03
CA VAL A 60 3.68 -9.33 0.26
C VAL A 60 5.14 -9.70 0.51
N ASN A 61 6.06 -8.75 0.41
CA ASN A 61 7.49 -9.00 0.65
C ASN A 61 7.77 -9.51 2.07
N ASN A 62 7.06 -8.97 3.06
CA ASN A 62 7.20 -9.42 4.45
C ASN A 62 6.65 -10.84 4.66
N ILE A 63 5.56 -11.19 3.98
CA ILE A 63 5.00 -12.55 3.98
C ILE A 63 6.00 -13.53 3.36
N ASP A 64 6.49 -13.23 2.16
CA ASP A 64 7.44 -14.09 1.45
C ASP A 64 8.74 -14.28 2.24
N GLY A 65 9.23 -13.20 2.87
CA GLY A 65 10.41 -13.25 3.73
C GLY A 65 10.21 -14.06 5.02
N ALA A 66 8.98 -14.14 5.55
CA ALA A 66 8.67 -14.99 6.70
C ALA A 66 8.55 -16.46 6.28
N LEU A 67 7.88 -16.75 5.17
CA LEU A 67 7.78 -18.10 4.60
C LEU A 67 9.14 -18.68 4.25
N THR A 68 10.03 -17.87 3.66
CA THR A 68 11.39 -18.30 3.30
C THR A 68 12.19 -18.71 4.55
N ARG A 69 12.02 -18.03 5.69
CA ARG A 69 12.69 -18.41 6.94
C ARG A 69 12.17 -19.74 7.47
N VAL A 70 10.86 -19.96 7.40
CA VAL A 70 10.25 -21.22 7.78
C VAL A 70 10.78 -22.35 6.90
N ASP A 71 10.83 -22.15 5.59
CA ASP A 71 11.37 -23.14 4.64
C ASP A 71 12.82 -23.51 4.97
N ILE A 72 13.68 -22.50 5.19
CA ILE A 72 15.08 -22.72 5.61
C ILE A 72 15.15 -23.54 6.90
N ASN A 73 14.28 -23.26 7.88
CA ASN A 73 14.25 -23.99 9.13
C ASN A 73 13.74 -25.42 8.96
N ILE A 74 12.73 -25.66 8.13
CA ILE A 74 12.26 -27.00 7.76
C ILE A 74 13.41 -27.79 7.10
N LEU A 75 14.12 -27.19 6.15
CA LEU A 75 15.29 -27.82 5.51
C LEU A 75 16.38 -28.18 6.54
N ARG A 76 16.63 -27.30 7.52
CA ARG A 76 17.58 -27.59 8.62
C ARG A 76 17.11 -28.75 9.51
N MET A 77 15.82 -28.78 9.85
CA MET A 77 15.22 -29.87 10.63
C MET A 77 15.39 -31.21 9.92
N ILE A 78 15.23 -31.25 8.59
CA ILE A 78 15.42 -32.48 7.78
C ILE A 78 16.89 -32.87 7.67
N ALA A 79 17.78 -31.91 7.38
CA ALA A 79 19.17 -32.20 7.01
C ALA A 79 20.11 -32.44 8.20
N ILE A 80 19.88 -31.76 9.32
CA ILE A 80 20.75 -31.79 10.51
C ILE A 80 20.07 -32.51 11.69
N GLY A 81 18.75 -32.32 11.81
CA GLY A 81 17.96 -32.37 13.04
C GLY A 81 18.36 -33.39 14.09
N ASN A 82 19.12 -32.94 15.10
CA ASN A 82 19.04 -33.56 16.42
C ASN A 82 17.79 -33.04 17.17
N PRO A 83 17.28 -33.76 18.18
CA PRO A 83 16.02 -33.41 18.84
C PRO A 83 16.01 -32.01 19.48
N GLU A 84 17.14 -31.56 20.04
CA GLU A 84 17.26 -30.26 20.71
C GLU A 84 17.16 -29.09 19.73
N GLN A 85 17.89 -29.17 18.61
CA GLN A 85 17.86 -28.14 17.56
C GLN A 85 16.52 -28.09 16.84
N THR A 86 15.92 -29.26 16.60
CA THR A 86 14.60 -29.39 15.98
C THR A 86 13.50 -28.71 16.79
N ALA A 87 13.55 -28.82 18.13
CA ALA A 87 12.63 -28.11 19.01
C ALA A 87 12.82 -26.59 18.96
N GLY A 88 14.07 -26.11 18.85
CA GLY A 88 14.39 -24.69 18.68
C GLY A 88 13.82 -24.12 17.38
N TRP A 89 14.12 -24.74 16.25
CA TRP A 89 13.61 -24.31 14.94
C TRP A 89 12.09 -24.38 14.83
N LYS A 90 11.45 -25.34 15.48
CA LYS A 90 9.98 -25.36 15.59
C LYS A 90 9.45 -24.10 16.26
N ASN A 91 10.03 -23.69 17.38
CA ASN A 91 9.58 -22.47 18.07
C ASN A 91 9.78 -21.21 17.21
N GLU A 92 10.88 -21.14 16.47
CA GLU A 92 11.11 -20.07 15.49
C GLU A 92 10.04 -20.08 14.37
N ASN A 93 9.69 -21.26 13.86
CA ASN A 93 8.65 -21.42 12.85
C ASN A 93 7.27 -21.01 13.38
N GLU A 94 6.93 -21.40 14.61
CA GLU A 94 5.67 -20.99 15.25
C GLU A 94 5.56 -19.48 15.42
N ALA A 95 6.65 -18.80 15.79
CA ALA A 95 6.69 -17.34 15.82
C ALA A 95 6.53 -16.73 14.42
N ALA A 96 7.15 -17.33 13.39
CA ALA A 96 6.98 -16.89 12.01
C ALA A 96 5.55 -17.12 11.50
N PHE A 97 4.90 -18.22 11.86
CA PHE A 97 3.49 -18.48 11.51
C PHE A 97 2.55 -17.45 12.14
N ALA A 98 2.74 -17.12 13.42
CA ALA A 98 1.96 -16.07 14.07
C ALA A 98 2.12 -14.71 13.35
N LYS A 99 3.34 -14.39 12.91
CA LYS A 99 3.60 -13.19 12.12
C LYS A 99 2.96 -13.25 10.72
N LEU A 100 2.96 -14.42 10.08
CA LEU A 100 2.28 -14.61 8.79
C LEU A 100 0.78 -14.38 8.90
N ASP A 101 0.16 -14.80 10.00
CA ASP A 101 -1.27 -14.56 10.27
C ASP A 101 -1.56 -13.07 10.35
N GLU A 102 -0.73 -12.32 11.08
CA GLU A 102 -0.84 -10.87 11.18
C GLU A 102 -0.68 -10.19 9.81
N LEU A 103 0.37 -10.54 9.07
CA LEU A 103 0.66 -9.94 7.76
C LEU A 103 -0.42 -10.26 6.73
N THR A 104 -1.00 -11.45 6.76
CA THR A 104 -2.10 -11.85 5.87
C THR A 104 -3.36 -11.03 6.14
N VAL A 105 -3.64 -10.73 7.42
CA VAL A 105 -4.74 -9.82 7.78
C VAL A 105 -4.44 -8.38 7.36
N GLN A 106 -3.20 -7.91 7.54
CA GLN A 106 -2.78 -6.58 7.10
C GLN A 106 -2.86 -6.41 5.59
N LEU A 107 -2.49 -7.42 4.80
CA LEU A 107 -2.65 -7.43 3.35
C LEU A 107 -4.12 -7.18 2.96
N GLY A 108 -5.07 -7.88 3.60
CA GLY A 108 -6.50 -7.65 3.37
C GLY A 108 -6.93 -6.22 3.64
N LYS A 109 -6.47 -5.63 4.75
CA LYS A 109 -6.77 -4.24 5.11
C LYS A 109 -6.16 -3.23 4.13
N ASN A 110 -4.89 -3.39 3.80
CA ASN A 110 -4.14 -2.45 2.96
C ASN A 110 -4.64 -2.43 1.50
N THR A 111 -5.27 -3.52 1.07
CA THR A 111 -5.75 -3.69 -0.31
C THR A 111 -7.26 -3.52 -0.48
N ALA A 112 -8.03 -3.36 0.61
CA ALA A 112 -9.49 -3.42 0.63
C ALA A 112 -10.19 -2.43 -0.33
N GLU A 113 -9.58 -1.28 -0.58
CA GLU A 113 -10.15 -0.21 -1.42
C GLU A 113 -9.35 0.00 -2.72
N THR A 114 -8.29 -0.78 -2.92
CA THR A 114 -7.23 -0.39 -3.85
C THR A 114 -6.81 -1.49 -4.83
N LEU A 115 -6.96 -2.77 -4.49
CA LEU A 115 -6.77 -3.89 -5.41
C LEU A 115 -8.08 -4.67 -5.62
N ASP A 116 -8.07 -5.55 -6.62
CA ASP A 116 -9.15 -6.52 -6.84
C ASP A 116 -9.32 -7.39 -5.59
N VAL A 117 -10.47 -7.23 -4.93
CA VAL A 117 -10.86 -7.96 -3.72
C VAL A 117 -10.76 -9.47 -3.92
N THR A 118 -11.10 -9.98 -5.11
CA THR A 118 -11.04 -11.40 -5.43
C THR A 118 -9.61 -11.91 -5.44
N LEU A 119 -8.70 -11.13 -6.03
CA LEU A 119 -7.28 -11.45 -6.10
C LEU A 119 -6.65 -11.42 -4.70
N THR A 120 -6.92 -10.38 -3.90
CA THR A 120 -6.46 -10.30 -2.51
C THR A 120 -6.94 -11.51 -1.71
N GLN A 121 -8.23 -11.84 -1.78
CA GLN A 121 -8.79 -12.97 -1.04
C GLN A 121 -8.18 -14.30 -1.49
N GLN A 122 -7.89 -14.46 -2.79
CA GLN A 122 -7.20 -15.64 -3.29
C GLN A 122 -5.79 -15.74 -2.70
N LEU A 123 -5.04 -14.63 -2.72
CA LEU A 123 -3.70 -14.58 -2.16
C LEU A 123 -3.67 -14.88 -0.66
N GLN A 124 -4.62 -14.33 0.11
CA GLN A 124 -4.76 -14.66 1.53
C GLN A 124 -5.04 -16.15 1.78
N ARG A 125 -5.90 -16.77 0.95
CA ARG A 125 -6.16 -18.22 1.02
C ARG A 125 -4.93 -19.04 0.71
N ASP A 126 -4.18 -18.66 -0.31
CA ASP A 126 -2.99 -19.41 -0.74
C ASP A 126 -1.87 -19.31 0.30
N TYR A 127 -1.64 -18.14 0.90
CA TYR A 127 -0.71 -18.00 2.02
C TYR A 127 -1.15 -18.79 3.26
N THR A 128 -2.44 -18.81 3.56
CA THR A 128 -2.99 -19.62 4.67
C THR A 128 -2.71 -21.11 4.44
N LYS A 129 -2.96 -21.62 3.23
CA LYS A 129 -2.68 -23.02 2.87
C LYS A 129 -1.19 -23.34 2.97
N LEU A 130 -0.33 -22.45 2.49
CA LEU A 130 1.11 -22.64 2.53
C LEU A 130 1.64 -22.69 3.96
N ARG A 131 1.19 -21.74 4.80
CA ARG A 131 1.45 -21.72 6.24
C ARG A 131 1.04 -23.05 6.89
N ASP A 132 -0.17 -23.52 6.60
CA ASP A 132 -0.70 -24.76 7.19
C ASP A 132 0.11 -26.00 6.76
N GLY A 133 0.48 -26.07 5.47
CA GLY A 133 1.35 -27.13 4.95
C GLY A 133 2.73 -27.14 5.61
N MET A 134 3.37 -25.97 5.73
CA MET A 134 4.67 -25.84 6.40
C MET A 134 4.60 -26.15 7.91
N ARG A 135 3.49 -25.80 8.56
CA ARG A 135 3.26 -26.14 9.96
C ARG A 135 3.05 -27.64 10.15
N HIS A 136 2.33 -28.29 9.24
CA HIS A 136 2.20 -29.74 9.20
C HIS A 136 3.58 -30.40 9.07
N GLN A 137 4.39 -29.97 8.09
CA GLN A 137 5.77 -30.46 7.90
C GLN A 137 6.60 -30.33 9.19
N THR A 138 6.59 -29.14 9.81
CA THR A 138 7.32 -28.88 11.05
C THR A 138 6.90 -29.87 12.16
N SER A 139 5.61 -30.18 12.27
CA SER A 139 5.10 -31.10 13.28
C SER A 139 5.51 -32.56 13.02
N VAL A 140 5.41 -33.05 11.79
CA VAL A 140 5.72 -34.46 11.49
C VAL A 140 7.22 -34.75 11.50
N ILE A 141 8.04 -33.79 11.04
CA ILE A 141 9.51 -33.89 11.11
C ILE A 141 9.97 -33.97 12.57
N GLN A 142 9.32 -33.23 13.49
CA GLN A 142 9.63 -33.32 14.92
C GLN A 142 9.41 -34.73 15.48
N THR A 143 8.44 -35.47 14.95
CA THR A 143 8.15 -36.86 15.37
C THR A 143 9.07 -37.89 14.71
N GLY A 144 9.99 -37.46 13.84
CA GLY A 144 10.90 -38.32 13.09
C GLY A 144 10.28 -38.94 11.82
N ASP A 145 9.03 -38.61 11.50
CA ASP A 145 8.33 -39.11 10.31
C ASP A 145 8.53 -38.16 9.12
N ILE A 146 9.73 -38.22 8.54
CA ILE A 146 10.10 -37.38 7.39
C ILE A 146 9.31 -37.78 6.13
N ALA A 147 8.88 -39.03 6.02
CA ALA A 147 8.08 -39.49 4.88
C ALA A 147 6.68 -38.86 4.88
N ALA A 148 6.07 -38.73 6.06
CA ALA A 148 4.79 -38.04 6.21
C ALA A 148 4.85 -36.55 5.87
N ALA A 149 6.02 -35.90 5.95
CA ALA A 149 6.19 -34.48 5.61
C ALA A 149 5.82 -34.14 4.15
N ALA A 150 5.88 -35.12 3.25
CA ALA A 150 5.51 -34.96 1.84
C ALA A 150 4.02 -35.19 1.56
N ALA A 151 3.24 -35.67 2.54
CA ALA A 151 1.82 -35.95 2.41
C ALA A 151 0.99 -34.73 2.85
N ILE A 152 0.90 -33.71 1.98
CA ILE A 152 0.05 -32.53 2.15
C ILE A 152 -1.11 -32.59 1.15
#